data_AF-A0A151XZL6-F1
#
_entry.id   AF-A0A151XZL6-F1
#
_cell.length_a   1.000
_cell.length_b   1.000
_cell.length_c   1.000
_cell.angle_alpha   90.00
_cell.angle_beta   90.00
_cell.angle_gamma   90.00
#
_symmetry.space_group_name_H-M   'P 1'
#
loop_
_entity.id
_entity.type
_entity.pdbx_description
1 polymer ?
#
loop_
_entity_poly.entity_id
_entity_poly.type
_entity_poly.pdbx_seq_one_letter_code
_entity_poly.pdbx_strand_id
1 'polypeptide(L)'
;MRIFPILIMTLASGLNAKNLPENFYMEETYKEFVREEAGDVYYIEKKVNNNLTAVLEEYTKNNKILGKYEAVFINPVDGNFSYNNFYQINKNYSYKNGKIYSVNYEIGKMETCFVKCGDETYYTEGKVVKINKYPACLSLFDIEKRVLKFSVKYVKDNCS
;
A
#
# COMPACT_ATOMS: atom_id res chain seq x y z
N MET A 1 52.68 22.11 -25.48
CA MET A 1 52.58 21.38 -24.21
C MET A 1 51.72 22.19 -23.25
N ARG A 2 50.77 21.53 -22.55
CA ARG A 2 49.87 22.03 -21.48
C ARG A 2 48.57 22.72 -21.98
N ILE A 3 47.51 21.95 -22.24
CA ILE A 3 46.49 21.36 -21.33
C ILE A 3 45.42 22.39 -20.94
N PHE A 4 44.23 22.23 -21.52
CA PHE A 4 42.95 22.77 -21.07
C PHE A 4 42.57 22.20 -19.69
N PRO A 5 41.90 22.96 -18.83
CA PRO A 5 40.93 22.39 -17.91
C PRO A 5 39.53 22.58 -18.51
N ILE A 6 38.97 21.48 -18.99
CA ILE A 6 37.54 21.31 -19.20
C ILE A 6 36.89 21.39 -17.81
N LEU A 7 36.10 22.43 -17.56
CA LEU A 7 35.26 22.50 -16.38
C LEU A 7 34.06 21.56 -16.59
N ILE A 8 34.25 20.29 -16.24
CA ILE A 8 33.17 19.31 -16.12
C ILE A 8 32.42 19.67 -14.83
N MET A 9 31.41 20.53 -14.91
CA MET A 9 30.36 20.55 -13.89
C MET A 9 29.47 19.33 -14.14
N THR A 10 29.79 18.28 -13.40
CA THR A 10 29.03 17.04 -13.31
C THR A 10 27.56 17.33 -13.01
N LEU A 11 26.69 16.77 -13.85
CA LEU A 11 25.29 16.52 -13.57
C LEU A 11 25.14 15.98 -12.14
N ALA A 12 24.48 16.75 -11.27
CA ALA A 12 23.92 16.23 -10.02
C ALA A 12 22.66 15.41 -10.35
N SER A 13 22.84 14.31 -11.07
CA SER A 13 21.82 13.27 -11.27
C SER A 13 22.10 12.17 -10.26
N GLY A 14 21.33 12.15 -9.17
CA GLY A 14 21.42 11.06 -8.18
C GLY A 14 20.96 11.44 -6.79
N LEU A 15 19.77 12.02 -6.63
CA LEU A 15 19.07 11.92 -5.35
C LEU A 15 18.77 10.44 -5.13
N ASN A 16 19.64 9.82 -4.32
CA ASN A 16 19.60 8.42 -3.91
C ASN A 16 18.16 7.90 -3.78
N ALA A 17 17.76 7.00 -4.67
CA ALA A 17 16.77 6.00 -4.30
C ALA A 17 17.45 5.17 -3.19
N LYS A 18 17.29 5.58 -1.93
CA LYS A 18 17.73 4.79 -0.78
C LYS A 18 17.08 3.42 -0.93
N ASN A 19 17.88 2.38 -1.15
CA ASN A 19 17.38 1.02 -1.07
C ASN A 19 16.67 0.87 0.28
N LEU A 20 15.50 0.25 0.27
CA LEU A 20 14.78 -0.04 1.50
C LEU A 20 15.64 -0.97 2.37
N PRO A 21 15.54 -0.89 3.71
CA PRO A 21 16.14 -1.90 4.58
C PRO A 21 15.73 -3.31 4.15
N GLU A 22 16.65 -4.28 4.26
CA GLU A 22 16.43 -5.65 3.76
C GLU A 22 15.17 -6.30 4.36
N ASN A 23 14.89 -6.06 5.65
CA ASN A 23 13.72 -6.54 6.37
C ASN A 23 12.59 -5.50 6.47
N PHE A 24 12.48 -4.58 5.51
CA PHE A 24 11.46 -3.53 5.55
C PHE A 24 10.05 -4.10 5.41
N TYR A 25 9.82 -4.95 4.40
CA TYR A 25 8.56 -5.66 4.24
C TYR A 25 8.61 -7.01 4.96
N MET A 26 7.44 -7.44 5.42
CA MET A 26 7.27 -8.77 5.97
C MET A 26 7.44 -9.82 4.86
N GLU A 27 8.34 -10.77 5.08
CA GLU A 27 8.50 -11.94 4.22
C GLU A 27 7.43 -12.99 4.59
N GLU A 28 6.66 -13.45 3.61
CA GLU A 28 5.65 -14.50 3.83
C GLU A 28 6.32 -15.86 4.08
N THR A 29 6.25 -16.36 5.31
CA THR A 29 6.77 -17.70 5.68
C THR A 29 5.64 -18.71 5.90
N TYR A 30 4.42 -18.22 6.15
CA TYR A 30 3.19 -19.00 6.27
C TYR A 30 2.08 -18.38 5.42
N LYS A 31 1.21 -19.23 4.86
CA LYS A 31 -0.01 -18.81 4.19
C LYS A 31 -1.15 -19.82 4.36
N GLU A 32 -2.36 -19.30 4.47
CA GLU A 32 -3.62 -20.05 4.49
C GLU A 32 -4.67 -19.33 3.65
N PHE A 33 -5.56 -20.10 3.00
CA PHE A 33 -6.72 -19.56 2.30
C PHE A 33 -7.99 -19.97 3.05
N VAL A 34 -8.76 -18.98 3.48
CA VAL A 34 -9.99 -19.18 4.25
C VAL A 34 -11.17 -18.64 3.45
N ARG A 35 -12.29 -19.34 3.52
CA ARG A 35 -13.58 -18.86 3.02
C ARG A 35 -14.51 -18.64 4.20
N GLU A 36 -15.10 -17.45 4.29
CA GLU A 36 -16.04 -17.09 5.35
C GLU A 36 -17.39 -16.71 4.73
N GLU A 37 -18.48 -17.27 5.26
CA GLU A 37 -19.84 -16.96 4.84
C GLU A 37 -20.43 -15.87 5.75
N ALA A 38 -20.93 -14.77 5.17
CA ALA A 38 -21.46 -13.64 5.93
C ALA A 38 -22.76 -13.10 5.31
N GLY A 39 -23.90 -13.64 5.75
CA GLY A 39 -25.20 -13.25 5.22
C GLY A 39 -25.29 -13.53 3.70
N ASP A 40 -25.55 -12.49 2.92
CA ASP A 40 -25.71 -12.54 1.45
C ASP A 40 -24.39 -12.47 0.67
N VAL A 41 -23.26 -12.39 1.37
CA VAL A 41 -21.92 -12.38 0.79
C VAL A 41 -21.07 -13.51 1.36
N TYR A 42 -19.94 -13.77 0.71
CA TYR A 42 -18.85 -14.57 1.25
C TYR A 42 -17.51 -13.89 0.95
N TYR A 43 -16.53 -14.17 1.79
CA TYR A 43 -15.17 -13.67 1.65
C TYR A 43 -14.22 -14.80 1.33
N ILE A 44 -13.19 -14.51 0.53
CA ILE A 44 -12.00 -15.34 0.38
C ILE A 44 -10.81 -14.54 0.90
N GLU A 45 -10.16 -15.06 1.93
CA GLU A 45 -9.00 -14.44 2.56
C GLU A 45 -7.73 -15.23 2.27
N LYS A 46 -6.66 -14.54 1.91
CA LYS A 46 -5.29 -15.06 2.05
C LYS A 46 -4.72 -14.53 3.35
N LYS A 47 -4.64 -15.37 4.37
CA LYS A 47 -3.96 -15.08 5.63
C LYS A 47 -2.49 -15.45 5.50
N VAL A 48 -1.61 -14.59 5.97
CA VAL A 48 -0.16 -14.80 6.05
C VAL A 48 0.27 -14.64 7.51
N ASN A 49 1.50 -15.00 7.85
CA ASN A 49 2.18 -14.79 9.15
C ASN A 49 1.34 -14.10 10.25
N ASN A 50 1.16 -14.74 11.42
CA ASN A 50 0.33 -14.23 12.51
C ASN A 50 -1.13 -13.92 12.10
N ASN A 51 -1.66 -14.66 11.11
CA ASN A 51 -3.01 -14.53 10.58
C ASN A 51 -3.35 -13.14 10.02
N LEU A 52 -2.35 -12.41 9.54
CA LEU A 52 -2.51 -11.14 8.82
C LEU A 52 -3.23 -11.37 7.49
N THR A 53 -4.32 -10.66 7.22
CA THR A 53 -5.04 -10.77 5.94
C THR A 53 -4.31 -9.98 4.86
N ALA A 54 -3.56 -10.68 4.00
CA ALA A 54 -2.82 -10.09 2.88
C ALA A 54 -3.68 -9.88 1.64
N VAL A 55 -4.70 -10.71 1.44
CA VAL A 55 -5.71 -10.53 0.39
C VAL A 55 -7.07 -10.81 0.97
N LEU A 56 -8.06 -9.97 0.67
CA LEU A 56 -9.47 -10.18 0.97
C LEU A 56 -10.27 -9.90 -0.29
N GLU A 57 -11.07 -10.88 -0.72
CA GLU A 57 -12.00 -10.73 -1.83
C GLU A 57 -13.42 -10.96 -1.34
N GLU A 58 -14.32 -10.03 -1.63
CA GLU A 58 -15.73 -10.10 -1.26
C GLU A 58 -16.58 -10.44 -2.47
N TYR A 59 -17.49 -11.39 -2.32
CA TYR A 59 -18.37 -11.87 -3.37
C TYR A 59 -19.83 -11.96 -2.91
N THR A 60 -20.78 -11.71 -3.80
CA THR A 60 -22.17 -12.15 -3.62
C THR A 60 -22.28 -13.68 -3.68
N LYS A 61 -23.37 -14.28 -3.17
CA LYS A 61 -23.66 -15.73 -3.35
C LYS A 61 -23.69 -16.23 -4.81
N ASN A 62 -23.89 -15.32 -5.77
CA ASN A 62 -23.85 -15.65 -7.20
C ASN A 62 -22.44 -15.51 -7.81
N ASN A 63 -21.39 -15.55 -6.98
CA ASN A 63 -19.97 -15.46 -7.37
C ASN A 63 -19.57 -14.15 -8.08
N LYS A 64 -20.36 -13.08 -7.93
CA LYS A 64 -20.02 -11.75 -8.41
C LYS A 64 -19.15 -11.02 -7.39
N ILE A 65 -17.94 -10.62 -7.80
CA ILE A 65 -17.02 -9.85 -6.96
C ILE A 65 -17.56 -8.43 -6.69
N LEU A 66 -17.42 -7.99 -5.43
CA LEU A 66 -17.86 -6.69 -4.92
C LEU A 66 -16.66 -5.81 -4.53
N GLY A 67 -15.64 -6.43 -3.94
CA GLY A 67 -14.45 -5.76 -3.44
C GLY A 67 -13.24 -6.69 -3.49
N LYS A 68 -12.06 -6.08 -3.65
CA LYS A 68 -10.79 -6.74 -3.38
C LYS A 68 -9.89 -5.80 -2.61
N TYR A 69 -9.15 -6.34 -1.68
CA TYR A 69 -8.17 -5.67 -0.87
C TYR A 69 -6.89 -6.49 -0.91
N GLU A 70 -5.76 -5.83 -1.12
CA GLU A 70 -4.42 -6.44 -1.07
C GLU A 70 -3.54 -5.60 -0.14
N ALA A 71 -2.81 -6.23 0.77
CA ALA A 71 -1.96 -5.56 1.75
C ALA A 71 -0.51 -6.04 1.65
N VAL A 72 0.42 -5.10 1.74
CA VAL A 72 1.83 -5.38 2.00
C VAL A 72 2.17 -4.82 3.38
N PHE A 73 2.63 -5.69 4.28
CA PHE A 73 2.96 -5.32 5.65
C PHE A 73 4.41 -4.85 5.78
N ILE A 74 4.61 -3.78 6.53
CA ILE A 74 5.91 -3.20 6.87
C ILE A 74 6.25 -3.65 8.29
N ASN A 75 7.39 -4.34 8.44
CA ASN A 75 7.83 -4.86 9.73
C ASN A 75 8.07 -3.73 10.72
N PRO A 76 7.58 -3.79 11.97
CA PRO A 76 7.90 -2.79 12.98
C PRO A 76 9.39 -2.83 13.36
N VAL A 77 9.95 -1.68 13.74
CA VAL A 77 11.39 -1.57 14.10
C VAL A 77 11.70 -2.21 15.44
N ASP A 78 10.74 -2.18 16.37
CA ASP A 78 10.89 -2.70 17.74
C ASP A 78 10.79 -4.24 17.83
N GLY A 79 10.55 -4.92 16.70
CA GLY A 79 10.39 -6.37 16.63
C GLY A 79 9.08 -6.88 17.26
N ASN A 80 8.15 -6.00 17.63
CA ASN A 80 6.88 -6.40 18.22
C ASN A 80 5.85 -6.73 17.12
N PHE A 81 5.88 -7.99 16.65
CA PHE A 81 5.04 -8.50 15.57
C PHE A 81 3.58 -8.80 15.94
N SER A 82 2.99 -8.02 16.86
CA SER A 82 1.54 -7.99 17.07
C SER A 82 0.84 -7.44 15.83
N TYR A 83 -0.35 -7.96 15.50
CA TYR A 83 -1.14 -7.57 14.33
C TYR A 83 -1.30 -6.04 14.20
N ASN A 84 -1.59 -5.35 15.31
CA ASN A 84 -1.86 -3.91 15.32
C ASN A 84 -0.60 -3.03 15.13
N ASN A 85 0.60 -3.61 15.20
CA ASN A 85 1.85 -2.86 15.09
C ASN A 85 2.36 -2.75 13.65
N PHE A 86 1.83 -3.57 12.73
CA PHE A 86 2.21 -3.47 11.34
C PHE A 86 1.57 -2.23 10.71
N TYR A 87 2.42 -1.38 10.15
CA TYR A 87 1.98 -0.51 9.08
C TYR A 87 1.82 -1.35 7.82
N GLN A 88 0.92 -0.91 6.95
CA GLN A 88 0.60 -1.61 5.72
C GLN A 88 0.35 -0.59 4.61
N ILE A 89 0.73 -1.00 3.40
CA ILE A 89 0.33 -0.35 2.16
C ILE A 89 -0.77 -1.22 1.57
N ASN A 90 -1.97 -0.67 1.49
CA ASN A 90 -3.12 -1.35 0.93
C ASN A 90 -3.35 -0.91 -0.50
N LYS A 91 -3.85 -1.84 -1.31
CA LYS A 91 -4.40 -1.60 -2.63
C LYS A 91 -5.84 -2.08 -2.63
N ASN A 92 -6.75 -1.14 -2.78
CA ASN A 92 -8.19 -1.34 -2.71
C ASN A 92 -8.79 -1.30 -4.10
N TYR A 93 -9.58 -2.32 -4.44
CA TYR A 93 -10.31 -2.44 -5.69
C TYR A 93 -11.81 -2.42 -5.38
N SER A 94 -12.51 -1.43 -5.92
CA SER A 94 -13.97 -1.36 -5.87
C SER A 94 -14.53 -1.88 -7.17
N TYR A 95 -15.58 -2.71 -7.11
CA TYR A 95 -16.21 -3.27 -8.30
C TYR A 95 -17.62 -2.70 -8.49
N LYS A 96 -18.00 -2.49 -9.75
CA LYS A 96 -19.37 -2.24 -10.17
C LYS A 96 -19.73 -3.24 -11.25
N ASN A 97 -20.76 -4.04 -11.00
CA ASN A 97 -21.19 -5.07 -11.94
C ASN A 97 -20.10 -6.10 -12.29
N GLY A 98 -19.30 -6.51 -11.31
CA GLY A 98 -18.21 -7.48 -11.49
C GLY A 98 -17.01 -6.94 -12.27
N LYS A 99 -17.01 -5.65 -12.61
CA LYS A 99 -15.89 -4.96 -13.27
C LYS A 99 -15.26 -3.97 -12.30
N ILE A 100 -13.95 -3.81 -12.37
CA ILE A 100 -13.24 -2.81 -11.58
C ILE A 100 -13.80 -1.42 -11.93
N TYR A 101 -14.20 -0.68 -10.90
CA TYR A 101 -14.67 0.70 -10.99
C TYR A 101 -13.58 1.67 -10.52
N SER A 102 -12.86 1.32 -9.47
CA SER A 102 -11.74 2.13 -8.98
C SER A 102 -10.66 1.28 -8.32
N VAL A 103 -9.42 1.72 -8.43
CA VAL A 103 -8.28 1.21 -7.68
C VAL A 103 -7.65 2.38 -6.94
N ASN A 104 -7.46 2.25 -5.63
CA ASN A 104 -6.74 3.25 -4.83
C ASN A 104 -5.70 2.57 -3.94
N TYR A 105 -4.72 3.36 -3.50
CA TYR A 105 -3.73 2.93 -2.54
C TYR A 105 -3.83 3.79 -1.30
N GLU A 106 -3.55 3.18 -0.16
CA GLU A 106 -3.46 3.86 1.12
C GLU A 106 -2.31 3.28 1.93
N ILE A 107 -1.74 4.09 2.81
CA ILE A 107 -0.71 3.66 3.76
C ILE A 107 -1.16 4.04 5.16
N GLY A 108 -0.98 3.12 6.11
CA GLY A 108 -1.50 3.32 7.45
C GLY A 108 -1.38 2.10 8.34
N LYS A 109 -2.04 2.18 9.50
CA LYS A 109 -2.25 1.04 10.40
C LYS A 109 -3.60 1.19 11.09
N MET A 110 -4.28 0.07 11.38
CA MET A 110 -5.68 0.04 11.80
C MET A 110 -5.99 0.93 13.02
N GLU A 111 -5.13 0.96 14.03
CA GLU A 111 -5.37 1.73 15.26
C GLU A 111 -5.02 3.23 15.16
N THR A 112 -4.58 3.72 13.99
CA THR A 112 -4.22 5.14 13.84
C THR A 112 -4.99 5.80 12.71
N CYS A 113 -4.72 5.41 11.48
CA CYS A 113 -5.20 6.11 10.29
C CYS A 113 -4.71 5.40 9.03
N PHE A 114 -5.49 5.53 7.95
CA PHE A 114 -5.08 5.28 6.58
C PHE A 114 -5.16 6.56 5.76
N VAL A 115 -4.09 6.89 5.04
CA VAL A 115 -4.07 8.02 4.11
C VAL A 115 -3.91 7.53 2.68
N LYS A 116 -4.70 8.11 1.76
CA LYS A 116 -4.53 7.84 0.33
C LYS A 116 -3.13 8.23 -0.12
N CYS A 117 -2.54 7.39 -0.95
CA CYS A 117 -1.23 7.58 -1.54
C CYS A 117 -1.20 7.04 -2.97
N GLY A 118 -0.16 7.38 -3.74
CA GLY A 118 -0.02 6.93 -5.13
C GLY A 118 -1.18 7.40 -6.03
N ASP A 119 -1.47 6.62 -7.06
CA ASP A 119 -2.53 6.94 -8.02
C ASP A 119 -3.84 6.24 -7.65
N GLU A 120 -4.92 7.00 -7.58
CA GLU A 120 -6.29 6.48 -7.57
C GLU A 120 -6.85 6.55 -8.99
N THR A 121 -7.11 5.38 -9.56
CA THR A 121 -7.56 5.23 -10.95
C THR A 121 -9.00 4.81 -10.99
N TYR A 122 -9.81 5.49 -11.79
CA TYR A 122 -11.21 5.15 -12.06
C TYR A 122 -11.37 4.60 -13.46
N TYR A 123 -12.28 3.65 -13.58
CA TYR A 123 -12.53 2.91 -14.80
C TYR A 123 -14.00 2.97 -15.21
N THR A 124 -14.25 2.98 -16.52
CA THR A 124 -15.56 2.72 -17.12
C THR A 124 -15.36 1.72 -18.23
N GLU A 125 -16.08 0.59 -18.16
CA GLU A 125 -15.98 -0.51 -19.13
C GLU A 125 -14.53 -0.98 -19.40
N GLY A 126 -13.71 -1.00 -18.35
CA GLY A 126 -12.30 -1.40 -18.42
C GLY A 126 -11.35 -0.33 -18.94
N LYS A 127 -11.83 0.86 -19.32
CA LYS A 127 -11.00 2.00 -19.73
C LYS A 127 -10.79 2.97 -18.59
N VAL A 128 -9.58 3.49 -18.45
CA VAL A 128 -9.26 4.55 -17.48
C VAL A 128 -9.97 5.83 -17.88
N VAL A 129 -10.73 6.42 -16.95
CA VAL A 129 -11.47 7.67 -17.17
C VAL A 129 -10.95 8.83 -16.32
N LYS A 130 -10.30 8.53 -15.19
CA LYS A 130 -9.76 9.55 -14.28
C LYS A 130 -8.62 8.96 -13.45
N ILE A 131 -7.60 9.77 -13.21
CA ILE A 131 -6.51 9.47 -12.28
C ILE A 131 -6.37 10.65 -11.32
N ASN A 132 -6.55 10.40 -10.03
CA ASN A 132 -6.16 11.34 -8.98
C ASN A 132 -4.77 10.96 -8.47
N LYS A 133 -3.87 11.93 -8.40
CA LYS A 133 -2.51 11.73 -7.90
C LYS A 133 -2.39 12.18 -6.46
N TYR A 134 -1.89 11.30 -5.61
CA TYR A 134 -1.54 11.58 -4.22
C TYR A 134 -0.01 11.43 -4.04
N PRO A 135 0.55 11.87 -2.91
CA PRO A 135 1.95 11.60 -2.61
C PRO A 135 2.26 10.10 -2.67
N ALA A 136 3.47 9.73 -3.10
CA ALA A 136 3.90 8.32 -3.11
C ALA A 136 3.84 7.76 -1.67
N CYS A 137 3.39 6.51 -1.51
CA CYS A 137 3.15 5.93 -0.17
C CYS A 137 4.37 6.03 0.75
N LEU A 138 5.55 5.65 0.24
CA LEU A 138 6.80 5.71 1.00
C LEU A 138 7.30 7.13 1.28
N SER A 139 6.85 8.14 0.53
CA SER A 139 7.19 9.54 0.82
C SER A 139 6.56 10.05 2.13
N LEU A 140 5.39 9.48 2.48
CA LEU A 140 4.63 9.79 3.69
C LEU A 140 5.18 9.06 4.93
N PHE A 141 6.19 8.21 4.74
CA PHE A 141 6.70 7.30 5.77
C PHE A 141 8.12 7.68 6.18
N ASP A 142 8.44 7.57 7.46
CA ASP A 142 9.81 7.57 7.96
C ASP A 142 10.35 6.14 7.78
N ILE A 143 11.24 5.95 6.81
CA ILE A 143 11.76 4.61 6.45
C ILE A 143 12.55 3.97 7.59
N GLU A 144 13.27 4.76 8.38
CA GLU A 144 14.11 4.25 9.47
C GLU A 144 13.26 3.89 10.68
N LYS A 145 12.31 4.76 11.04
CA LYS A 145 11.42 4.54 12.20
C LYS A 145 10.22 3.65 11.88
N ARG A 146 9.95 3.45 10.59
CA ARG A 146 8.80 2.73 10.03
C ARG A 146 7.47 3.19 10.60
N VAL A 147 7.26 4.50 10.57
CA VAL A 147 6.01 5.15 10.99
C VAL A 147 5.56 6.21 9.98
N LEU A 148 4.26 6.48 9.95
CA LEU A 148 3.74 7.64 9.21
C LEU A 148 4.31 8.95 9.78
N LYS A 149 4.69 9.86 8.88
CA LYS A 149 5.19 11.18 9.25
C LYS A 149 4.03 12.12 9.60
N PHE A 150 3.52 12.04 10.82
CA PHE A 150 2.46 12.94 11.31
C PHE A 150 2.84 14.42 11.34
N SER A 151 4.14 14.74 11.20
CA SER A 151 4.62 16.12 10.99
C SER A 151 4.36 16.65 9.57
N VAL A 152 4.11 15.78 8.58
CA VAL A 152 3.77 16.19 7.21
C VAL A 152 2.32 16.66 7.18
N LYS A 153 2.09 17.89 6.70
CA LYS A 153 0.76 18.50 6.63
C LYS A 153 -0.29 17.59 5.99
N TYR A 154 0.03 16.95 4.86
CA TYR A 154 -0.90 16.03 4.19
C TYR A 154 -1.33 14.86 5.09
N VAL A 155 -0.39 14.25 5.83
CA VAL A 155 -0.73 13.16 6.77
C VAL A 155 -1.59 13.70 7.90
N LYS A 156 -1.20 14.84 8.49
CA LYS A 156 -1.95 15.48 9.56
C LYS A 156 -3.39 15.78 9.15
N ASP A 157 -3.58 16.44 8.01
CA ASP A 157 -4.90 16.88 7.52
C ASP A 157 -5.84 15.70 7.19
N ASN A 158 -5.30 14.50 6.94
CA ASN A 158 -6.08 13.31 6.57
C ASN A 158 -6.17 12.24 7.68
N CYS A 159 -5.50 12.45 8.83
CA CYS A 159 -5.51 11.53 9.98
C CYS A 159 -6.05 12.17 11.26
N SER A 160 -6.61 13.38 11.19
CA SER A 160 -7.12 14.13 12.34
C SER A 160 -8.61 13.90 12.57
#